data_AF-A0A972FCN3-F1
#
_entry.id   AF-A0A972FCN3-F1
#
_cell.length_a   1.000
_cell.length_b   1.000
_cell.length_c   1.000
_cell.angle_alpha   90.00
_cell.angle_beta   90.00
_cell.angle_gamma   90.00
#
_symmetry.space_group_name_H-M   'P 1'
#
loop_
_entity.id
_entity.type
_entity.pdbx_description
1 polymer ?
#
loop_
_entity_poly.entity_id
_entity_poly.type
_entity_poly.pdbx_seq_one_letter_code
_entity_poly.pdbx_strand_id
1 'polypeptide(L)'
;MNLNSKLVVLILSSFLSLTARAEVRPDGEACARIEPTPAQYSLIHPFHLPHVLGFIKDNGDDFRIEGGQQQAIDQLITDVRGPTKSRQAEAGRLEREIAVAAFDGVDSRALAEPLGRLQQVKREIAEIHVDFVNRLRGILTPEQYALLRELADR
;
A
#
# COMPACT_ATOMS: atom_id res chain seq x y z
N MET A 1 17.40 13.92 57.58
CA MET A 1 18.57 13.82 56.67
C MET A 1 18.21 12.80 55.59
N ASN A 2 17.59 13.26 54.50
CA ASN A 2 18.19 13.66 53.20
C ASN A 2 18.62 12.43 52.38
N LEU A 3 17.90 12.03 51.32
CA LEU A 3 17.72 12.61 49.97
C LEU A 3 19.03 12.79 49.17
N ASN A 4 18.96 12.37 47.89
CA ASN A 4 19.92 12.50 46.76
C ASN A 4 20.65 11.17 46.47
N SER A 5 20.29 10.39 45.43
CA SER A 5 20.36 10.78 44.02
C SER A 5 19.19 10.22 43.18
N LYS A 6 18.24 11.10 42.86
CA LYS A 6 17.40 11.08 41.66
C LYS A 6 17.82 12.29 40.82
N LEU A 7 17.51 12.29 39.51
CA LEU A 7 17.80 13.32 38.49
C LEU A 7 19.26 13.26 37.98
N VAL A 8 19.60 13.13 36.69
CA VAL A 8 19.27 13.91 35.47
C VAL A 8 19.78 13.02 34.28
N VAL A 9 19.10 12.70 33.16
CA VAL A 9 18.39 13.50 32.15
C VAL A 9 17.29 12.66 31.49
N LEU A 10 16.13 13.28 31.34
CA LEU A 10 14.89 12.81 30.76
C LEU A 10 14.67 13.65 29.49
N ILE A 11 14.90 13.10 28.30
CA ILE A 11 14.55 13.66 26.96
C ILE A 11 14.46 12.44 26.01
N LEU A 12 13.37 12.07 25.35
CA LEU A 12 12.06 12.65 25.16
C LEU A 12 11.06 11.48 25.02
N SER A 13 10.24 11.30 26.05
CA SER A 13 8.97 10.62 25.95
C SER A 13 8.02 11.48 25.11
N SER A 14 7.81 11.11 23.85
CA SER A 14 6.66 11.53 23.06
C SER A 14 6.43 10.41 22.05
N PHE A 15 5.43 9.57 22.31
CA PHE A 15 4.65 8.73 21.38
C PHE A 15 3.94 7.55 22.05
N LEU A 16 3.89 7.49 23.39
CA LEU A 16 2.89 6.68 24.10
C LEU A 16 1.98 7.59 24.95
N SER A 17 0.88 8.04 24.35
CA SER A 17 -0.41 8.30 25.00
C SER A 17 -1.42 8.80 23.97
N LEU A 18 -2.24 7.89 23.44
CA LEU A 18 -3.67 8.19 23.37
C LEU A 18 -4.43 6.88 23.47
N THR A 19 -4.94 6.62 24.66
CA THR A 19 -6.05 5.72 24.90
C THR A 19 -7.21 6.17 24.01
N ALA A 20 -7.53 5.41 22.98
CA ALA A 20 -8.83 5.51 22.33
C ALA A 20 -9.87 5.03 23.35
N ARG A 21 -10.48 5.97 24.04
CA ARG A 21 -11.77 5.75 24.70
C ARG A 21 -12.74 5.46 23.56
N ALA A 22 -13.19 4.21 23.45
CA ALA A 22 -14.31 3.89 22.58
C ALA A 22 -15.55 4.58 23.15
N GLU A 23 -15.86 5.79 22.68
CA GLU A 23 -17.21 6.31 22.79
C GLU A 23 -18.07 5.55 21.79
N VAL A 24 -18.86 4.61 22.31
CA VAL A 24 -20.05 4.16 21.60
C VAL A 24 -21.04 5.32 21.62
N ARG A 25 -21.23 6.01 20.49
CA ARG A 25 -22.42 6.85 20.28
C ARG A 25 -23.53 6.00 19.65
N PRO A 26 -24.77 6.03 20.18
CA PRO A 26 -25.87 5.15 19.81
C PRO A 26 -26.68 5.62 18.59
N ASP A 27 -26.08 6.36 17.67
CA ASP A 27 -26.79 7.06 16.61
C ASP A 27 -25.93 7.10 15.35
N GLY A 28 -26.42 6.41 14.31
CA GLY A 28 -25.72 6.12 13.07
C GLY A 28 -25.33 7.34 12.23
N GLU A 29 -24.43 7.06 11.30
CA GLU A 29 -23.84 7.94 10.27
C GLU A 29 -22.68 8.85 10.69
N ALA A 30 -21.47 8.40 10.34
CA ALA A 30 -20.69 8.97 9.24
C ALA A 30 -19.48 8.07 8.97
N CYS A 31 -19.33 7.58 7.73
CA CYS A 31 -18.09 6.93 7.28
C CYS A 31 -16.96 7.98 7.34
N ALA A 32 -16.21 7.99 8.43
CA ALA A 32 -15.07 8.88 8.58
C ALA A 32 -14.02 8.50 7.53
N ARG A 33 -13.71 9.45 6.64
CA ARG A 33 -12.54 9.40 5.75
C ARG A 33 -11.32 9.17 6.65
N ILE A 34 -10.78 7.95 6.63
CA ILE A 34 -9.56 7.61 7.38
C ILE A 34 -8.42 8.33 6.68
N GLU A 35 -7.92 9.41 7.27
CA GLU A 35 -6.67 10.01 6.77
C GLU A 35 -5.54 8.98 6.90
N PRO A 36 -4.75 8.77 5.84
CA PRO A 36 -3.65 7.82 5.89
C PRO A 36 -2.64 8.29 6.93
N THR A 37 -2.56 7.57 8.05
CA THR A 37 -1.51 7.78 9.03
C THR A 37 -0.16 7.38 8.41
N PRO A 38 0.95 8.05 8.71
CA PRO A 38 2.29 7.71 8.19
C PRO A 38 2.80 6.31 8.59
N ALA A 39 1.96 5.44 9.18
CA ALA A 39 2.30 4.07 9.56
C ALA A 39 2.21 3.06 8.40
N GLN A 40 1.97 3.52 7.16
CA GLN A 40 1.93 2.66 5.98
C GLN A 40 3.06 2.96 4.99
N TYR A 41 4.31 3.20 5.43
CA TYR A 41 5.48 3.30 4.54
C TYR A 41 5.86 1.95 3.88
N SER A 42 4.93 1.36 3.13
CA SER A 42 5.20 0.36 2.12
C SER A 42 4.75 0.96 0.79
N LEU A 43 5.68 1.14 -0.15
CA LEU A 43 5.34 1.40 -1.55
C LEU A 43 4.47 0.27 -2.14
N ILE A 44 4.40 -0.88 -1.45
CA ILE A 44 3.49 -2.00 -1.72
C ILE A 44 2.30 -2.00 -0.74
N HIS A 45 1.79 -0.85 -0.31
CA HIS A 45 0.46 -0.84 0.30
C HIS A 45 -0.58 -0.67 -0.82
N PRO A 46 -1.60 -1.54 -0.91
CA PRO A 46 -2.69 -1.41 -1.90
C PRO A 46 -3.42 -0.07 -1.89
N PHE A 47 -3.17 0.80 -0.90
CA PHE A 47 -3.78 2.11 -0.76
C PHE A 47 -3.01 3.24 -1.46
N HIS A 48 -1.80 3.00 -2.01
CA HIS A 48 -1.01 4.06 -2.64
C HIS A 48 -1.13 4.15 -4.16
N LEU A 49 -1.54 3.06 -4.82
CA LEU A 49 -1.84 3.05 -6.24
C LEU A 49 -3.29 2.62 -6.45
N PRO A 50 -4.05 3.28 -7.33
CA PRO A 50 -5.48 3.00 -7.47
C PRO A 50 -5.70 1.56 -7.93
N HIS A 51 -6.60 0.84 -7.25
CA HIS A 51 -7.10 -0.47 -7.67
C HIS A 51 -8.07 -0.32 -8.85
N VAL A 52 -7.55 0.13 -9.99
CA VAL A 52 -8.33 0.51 -11.18
C VAL A 52 -9.28 -0.58 -11.71
N LEU A 53 -8.93 -1.86 -11.55
CA LEU A 53 -9.82 -2.97 -11.89
C LEU A 53 -11.01 -3.11 -10.94
N GLY A 54 -10.84 -2.73 -9.68
CA GLY A 54 -11.94 -2.65 -8.72
C GLY A 54 -12.98 -1.65 -9.21
N PHE A 55 -12.55 -0.45 -9.63
CA PHE A 55 -13.46 0.56 -10.18
C PHE A 55 -14.21 0.07 -11.44
N ILE A 56 -13.53 -0.59 -12.37
CA ILE A 56 -14.19 -1.15 -13.57
C ILE A 56 -15.19 -2.24 -13.19
N LYS A 57 -14.82 -3.14 -12.27
CA LYS A 57 -15.69 -4.24 -11.83
C LYS A 57 -16.92 -3.73 -11.08
N ASP A 58 -16.73 -2.77 -10.17
CA ASP A 58 -17.78 -2.27 -9.29
C ASP A 58 -18.73 -1.29 -10.01
N ASN A 59 -18.32 -0.75 -11.17
CA ASN A 59 -19.10 0.18 -11.99
C ASN A 59 -19.26 -0.33 -13.44
N GLY A 60 -19.33 -1.66 -13.63
CA GLY A 60 -19.25 -2.28 -14.96
C GLY A 60 -20.27 -1.78 -15.98
N ASP A 61 -21.51 -1.49 -15.54
CA ASP A 61 -22.57 -0.96 -16.39
C ASP A 61 -22.27 0.46 -16.90
N ASP A 62 -21.56 1.28 -16.11
CA ASP A 62 -21.19 2.66 -16.47
C ASP A 62 -20.00 2.68 -17.44
N PHE A 63 -19.09 1.72 -17.32
CA PHE A 63 -17.92 1.63 -18.19
C PHE A 63 -18.26 1.16 -19.61
N ARG A 64 -19.38 0.43 -19.80
CA ARG A 64 -19.80 -0.10 -21.12
C ARG A 64 -18.63 -0.73 -21.88
N ILE A 65 -17.99 -1.73 -21.27
CA ILE A 65 -16.87 -2.43 -21.88
C ILE A 65 -17.40 -3.23 -23.08
N GLU A 66 -16.96 -2.86 -24.29
CA GLU A 66 -17.53 -3.37 -25.54
C GLU A 66 -16.45 -3.91 -26.50
N GLY A 67 -16.88 -4.68 -27.50
CA GLY A 67 -16.00 -5.23 -28.53
C GLY A 67 -14.87 -6.09 -27.95
N GLY A 68 -13.64 -5.91 -28.47
CA GLY A 68 -12.44 -6.63 -28.02
C GLY A 68 -11.83 -6.15 -26.70
N GLN A 69 -12.43 -5.15 -26.02
CA GLN A 69 -11.85 -4.55 -24.82
C GLN A 69 -11.78 -5.55 -23.65
N GLN A 70 -12.83 -6.34 -23.43
CA GLN A 70 -12.86 -7.33 -22.34
C GLN A 70 -11.70 -8.33 -22.47
N GLN A 71 -11.50 -8.88 -23.68
CA GLN A 71 -10.41 -9.80 -23.95
C GLN A 71 -9.04 -9.15 -23.75
N ALA A 72 -8.88 -7.88 -24.16
CA ALA A 72 -7.64 -7.14 -23.95
C ALA A 72 -7.35 -6.89 -22.45
N ILE A 73 -8.38 -6.58 -21.65
CA ILE A 73 -8.27 -6.42 -20.19
C ILE A 73 -7.89 -7.75 -19.53
N ASP A 74 -8.54 -8.86 -19.91
CA ASP A 74 -8.25 -10.18 -19.34
C ASP A 74 -6.83 -10.66 -19.68
N GLN A 75 -6.36 -10.38 -20.90
CA GLN A 75 -4.97 -10.64 -21.28
C GLN A 75 -4.01 -9.78 -20.46
N LEU A 76 -4.30 -8.48 -20.31
CA LEU A 76 -3.49 -7.57 -19.50
C LEU A 76 -3.39 -8.04 -18.04
N ILE A 77 -4.50 -8.51 -17.44
CA ILE A 77 -4.51 -9.10 -16.09
C ILE A 77 -3.61 -10.32 -16.01
N THR A 78 -3.70 -11.19 -17.01
CA THR A 78 -2.90 -12.43 -17.06
C THR A 78 -1.41 -12.12 -17.14
N ASP A 79 -1.02 -11.16 -17.98
CA ASP A 79 0.37 -10.75 -18.19
C ASP A 79 1.03 -10.26 -16.90
N VAL A 80 0.31 -9.50 -16.08
CA VAL A 80 0.88 -8.90 -14.86
C VAL A 80 0.75 -9.76 -13.61
N ARG A 81 -0.20 -10.70 -13.57
CA ARG A 81 -0.48 -11.52 -12.37
C ARG A 81 0.72 -12.34 -11.93
N GLY A 82 1.39 -13.02 -12.86
CA GLY A 82 2.56 -13.85 -12.56
C GLY A 82 3.72 -13.04 -11.98
N PRO A 83 4.23 -12.03 -12.70
CA PRO A 83 5.29 -11.14 -12.23
C PRO A 83 4.98 -10.50 -10.88
N THR A 84 3.76 -9.97 -10.71
CA THR A 84 3.33 -9.32 -9.45
C THR A 84 3.39 -10.29 -8.27
N LYS A 85 2.81 -11.49 -8.42
CA LYS A 85 2.82 -12.50 -7.35
C LYS A 85 4.24 -12.93 -6.97
N SER A 86 5.10 -13.11 -7.97
CA SER A 86 6.50 -13.49 -7.73
C SER A 86 7.22 -12.44 -6.90
N ARG A 87 7.07 -11.15 -7.25
CA ARG A 87 7.69 -10.05 -6.51
C ARG A 87 7.10 -9.86 -5.11
N GLN A 88 5.80 -10.00 -4.95
CA GLN A 88 5.16 -9.96 -3.62
C GLN A 88 5.67 -11.08 -2.70
N ALA A 89 5.84 -12.30 -3.23
CA ALA A 89 6.41 -13.41 -2.47
C ALA A 89 7.86 -13.13 -2.05
N GLU A 90 8.66 -12.54 -2.95
CA GLU A 90 10.04 -12.14 -2.67
C GLU A 90 10.11 -11.05 -1.58
N ALA A 91 9.30 -10.00 -1.69
CA ALA A 91 9.21 -8.94 -0.69
C ALA A 91 8.83 -9.50 0.70
N GLY A 92 7.79 -10.34 0.76
CA GLY A 92 7.36 -10.95 2.02
C GLY A 92 8.40 -11.90 2.62
N ARG A 93 9.21 -12.58 1.79
CA ARG A 93 10.34 -13.40 2.28
C ARG A 93 11.41 -12.50 2.90
N LEU A 94 11.83 -11.45 2.20
CA LEU A 94 12.84 -10.50 2.68
C LEU A 94 12.40 -9.82 3.98
N GLU A 95 11.13 -9.39 4.08
CA GLU A 95 10.58 -8.78 5.30
C GLU A 95 10.67 -9.73 6.50
N ARG A 96 10.37 -11.03 6.33
CA ARG A 96 10.50 -12.02 7.40
C ARG A 96 11.96 -12.27 7.79
N GLU A 97 12.85 -12.39 6.82
CA GLU A 97 14.28 -12.62 7.07
C GLU A 97 14.92 -11.44 7.81
N ILE A 98 14.63 -10.20 7.37
CA ILE A 98 15.09 -8.98 8.01
C ILE A 98 14.54 -8.88 9.44
N ALA A 99 13.26 -9.20 9.65
CA ALA A 99 12.65 -9.18 10.97
C ALA A 99 13.33 -10.16 11.95
N VAL A 100 13.55 -11.41 11.52
CA VAL A 100 14.26 -12.42 12.34
C VAL A 100 15.67 -11.95 12.66
N ALA A 101 16.43 -11.50 11.67
CA ALA A 101 17.79 -11.03 11.88
C ALA A 101 17.87 -9.81 12.82
N ALA A 102 16.91 -8.89 12.74
CA ALA A 102 16.82 -7.77 13.66
C ALA A 102 16.51 -8.23 15.09
N PHE A 103 15.63 -9.22 15.27
CA PHE A 103 15.39 -9.85 16.59
C PHE A 103 16.63 -10.53 17.16
N ASP A 104 17.46 -11.10 16.29
CA ASP A 104 18.74 -11.74 16.66
C ASP A 104 19.87 -10.72 16.90
N GLY A 105 19.59 -9.42 16.81
CA GLY A 105 20.54 -8.34 17.10
C GLY A 105 21.47 -7.98 15.94
N VAL A 106 21.19 -8.42 14.72
CA VAL A 106 21.94 -8.02 13.53
C VAL A 106 21.72 -6.53 13.27
N ASP A 107 22.82 -5.78 13.14
CA ASP A 107 22.76 -4.33 12.96
C ASP A 107 22.35 -3.91 11.54
N SER A 108 22.02 -2.62 11.40
CA SER A 108 21.56 -2.06 10.13
C SER A 108 22.62 -2.05 9.03
N ARG A 109 23.92 -2.09 9.35
CA ARG A 109 24.98 -2.16 8.34
C ARG A 109 25.05 -3.56 7.75
N ALA A 110 24.95 -4.59 8.59
CA ALA A 110 24.88 -5.98 8.15
C ALA A 110 23.57 -6.28 7.39
N LEU A 111 22.49 -5.56 7.68
CA LEU A 111 21.21 -5.66 6.96
C LEU A 111 21.11 -4.77 5.71
N ALA A 112 22.15 -4.01 5.35
CA ALA A 112 22.06 -3.02 4.28
C ALA A 112 21.66 -3.63 2.92
N GLU A 113 22.22 -4.79 2.57
CA GLU A 113 21.93 -5.48 1.32
C GLU A 113 20.49 -6.02 1.24
N PRO A 114 19.98 -6.80 2.21
CA PRO A 114 18.60 -7.27 2.17
C PRO A 114 17.58 -6.11 2.27
N LEU A 115 17.88 -5.04 3.02
CA LEU A 115 17.05 -3.83 3.04
C LEU A 115 17.02 -3.15 1.66
N GLY A 116 18.18 -3.02 1.01
CA GLY A 116 18.29 -2.48 -0.35
C GLY A 116 17.51 -3.31 -1.37
N ARG A 117 17.62 -4.64 -1.30
CA ARG A 117 16.85 -5.55 -2.17
C ARG A 117 15.35 -5.42 -1.90
N LEU A 118 14.92 -5.35 -0.65
CA LEU A 118 13.51 -5.15 -0.31
C LEU A 118 12.97 -3.88 -0.96
N GLN A 119 13.68 -2.75 -0.82
CA GLN A 119 13.30 -1.48 -1.43
C GLN A 119 13.19 -1.61 -2.97
N GLN A 120 14.15 -2.29 -3.60
CA GLN A 120 14.13 -2.52 -5.04
C GLN A 120 12.89 -3.32 -5.46
N VAL A 121 12.58 -4.41 -4.77
CA VAL A 121 11.38 -5.23 -5.06
C VAL A 121 10.10 -4.42 -4.87
N LYS A 122 10.03 -3.55 -3.85
CA LYS A 122 8.88 -2.65 -3.66
C LYS A 122 8.68 -1.70 -4.85
N ARG A 123 9.79 -1.18 -5.39
CA ARG A 123 9.75 -0.35 -6.60
C ARG A 123 9.30 -1.14 -7.82
N GLU A 124 9.85 -2.34 -8.04
CA GLU A 124 9.48 -3.21 -9.17
C GLU A 124 7.98 -3.53 -9.18
N ILE A 125 7.34 -3.73 -8.01
CA ILE A 125 5.89 -3.94 -7.92
C ILE A 125 5.12 -2.68 -8.31
N ALA A 126 5.57 -1.50 -7.87
CA ALA A 126 4.95 -0.23 -8.25
C ALA A 126 5.08 0.03 -9.76
N GLU A 127 6.23 -0.28 -10.35
CA GLU A 127 6.48 -0.18 -11.79
C GLU A 127 5.49 -1.06 -12.57
N ILE A 128 5.28 -2.33 -12.17
CA ILE A 128 4.29 -3.22 -12.80
C ILE A 128 2.89 -2.61 -12.77
N HIS A 129 2.50 -1.98 -11.65
CA HIS A 129 1.18 -1.36 -11.52
C HIS A 129 1.04 -0.09 -12.38
N VAL A 130 2.09 0.74 -12.44
CA VAL A 130 2.13 1.92 -13.33
C VAL A 130 1.99 1.49 -14.79
N ASP A 131 2.74 0.47 -15.20
CA ASP A 131 2.67 -0.08 -16.56
C ASP A 131 1.30 -0.67 -16.86
N PHE A 132 0.68 -1.34 -15.87
CA PHE A 132 -0.69 -1.83 -15.98
C PHE A 132 -1.67 -0.69 -16.27
N VAL A 133 -1.63 0.41 -15.49
CA VAL A 133 -2.51 1.57 -15.68
C VAL A 133 -2.29 2.22 -17.05
N ASN A 134 -1.03 2.35 -17.49
CA ASN A 134 -0.69 2.90 -18.80
C ASN A 134 -1.23 2.05 -19.95
N ARG A 135 -1.10 0.71 -19.85
CA ARG A 135 -1.65 -0.22 -20.84
C ARG A 135 -3.18 -0.20 -20.84
N LEU A 136 -3.81 -0.14 -19.67
CA LEU A 136 -5.26 -0.04 -19.52
C LEU A 136 -5.80 1.24 -20.19
N ARG A 137 -5.10 2.37 -20.06
CA ARG A 137 -5.45 3.61 -20.76
C ARG A 137 -5.49 3.46 -22.28
N GLY A 138 -4.64 2.59 -22.85
CA GLY A 138 -4.65 2.28 -24.29
C GLY A 138 -5.79 1.37 -24.74
N ILE A 139 -6.47 0.69 -23.81
CA ILE A 139 -7.61 -0.20 -24.09
C ILE A 139 -8.94 0.55 -23.98
N LEU A 140 -9.04 1.45 -23.00
CA LEU A 140 -10.26 2.23 -22.74
C LEU A 140 -10.39 3.41 -23.71
N THR A 141 -11.62 3.83 -23.99
CA THR A 141 -11.86 5.10 -24.69
C THR A 141 -11.50 6.29 -23.79
N PRO A 142 -11.29 7.50 -24.35
CA PRO A 142 -11.06 8.70 -23.54
C PRO A 142 -12.14 8.95 -22.49
N GLU A 143 -13.40 8.68 -22.81
CA GLU A 143 -14.56 8.86 -21.91
C GLU A 143 -14.54 7.83 -20.77
N GLN A 144 -14.29 6.56 -21.09
CA GLN A 144 -14.15 5.49 -20.10
C GLN A 144 -12.98 5.77 -19.15
N TYR A 145 -11.85 6.28 -19.67
CA TYR A 145 -10.71 6.63 -18.85
C TYR A 145 -10.97 7.88 -17.98
N ALA A 146 -11.75 8.85 -18.47
CA ALA A 146 -12.18 10.00 -17.67
C ALA A 146 -13.06 9.56 -16.49
N LEU A 147 -14.00 8.64 -16.71
CA LEU A 147 -14.81 8.03 -15.65
C LEU A 147 -13.92 7.30 -14.63
N LEU A 148 -12.94 6.52 -15.09
CA LEU A 148 -11.98 5.84 -14.21
C LEU A 148 -11.20 6.82 -13.33
N ARG A 149 -10.80 7.96 -13.87
CA ARG A 149 -10.10 9.03 -13.14
C ARG A 149 -11.01 9.64 -12.08
N GLU A 150 -12.25 9.96 -12.42
CA GLU A 150 -13.23 10.50 -11.47
C GLU A 150 -13.44 9.55 -10.29
N LEU A 151 -13.59 8.26 -10.54
CA LEU A 151 -13.76 7.25 -9.49
C LEU A 151 -12.52 7.10 -8.60
N ALA A 152 -11.32 7.21 -9.18
CA ALA A 152 -10.07 7.09 -8.45
C ALA A 152 -9.73 8.31 -7.56
N ASP A 153 -10.29 9.48 -7.86
CA ASP A 153 -10.02 10.74 -7.15
C ASP A 153 -10.98 10.99 -5.95
N ARG A 154 -11.93 10.09 -5.67
CA ARG A 154 -12.94 10.19 -4.58
C ARG A 154 -12.41 9.76 -3.21
#